data_AF-A0A9E7EML9-F1
#
_entry.id   AF-A0A9E7EML9-F1
#
_cell.length_a   1.000
_cell.length_b   1.000
_cell.length_c   1.000
_cell.angle_alpha   90.00
_cell.angle_beta   90.00
_cell.angle_gamma   90.00
#
_symmetry.space_group_name_H-M   'P 1'
#
loop_
_entity.id
_entity.type
_entity.pdbx_description
1 polymer ?
#
loop_
_entity_poly.entity_id
_entity_poly.type
_entity_poly.pdbx_seq_one_letter_code
_entity_poly.pdbx_strand_id
1 'polypeptide(L)'
;MADNLGSSMESDGHHNYAGADSGDGGVKEQDRLLPIANVGRIMKQIMPQNAKISKEAKETMQECVSEFISFVTGEASDKCHKEKRKTVNGDDICWALNTLGFDDYVEPMKRYLQKYREMEGDRAAGGGHSTKASSSSDARDQPSAGAHFMFDPSERSKPSASRGF
;
A
#
# COMPACT_ATOMS: atom_id res chain seq x y z
N MET A 1 50.14 26.00 45.34
CA MET A 1 49.34 24.78 45.08
C MET A 1 48.13 25.20 44.27
N ALA A 2 48.02 24.62 43.07
CA ALA A 2 46.88 24.61 42.16
C ALA A 2 46.48 25.93 41.50
N ASP A 3 47.03 26.11 40.31
CA ASP A 3 46.52 26.83 39.16
C ASP A 3 45.10 26.35 38.80
N ASN A 4 44.17 27.27 38.50
CA ASN A 4 42.93 26.90 37.80
C ASN A 4 42.89 27.60 36.44
N LEU A 5 43.00 26.75 35.43
CA LEU A 5 43.03 27.06 34.01
C LEU A 5 41.74 27.73 33.55
N GLY A 6 41.91 28.71 32.66
CA GLY A 6 40.82 29.28 31.90
C GLY A 6 40.23 28.29 30.89
N SER A 7 38.98 28.54 30.54
CA SER A 7 38.42 28.13 29.25
C SER A 7 37.64 29.31 28.67
N SER A 8 38.07 29.72 27.49
CA SER A 8 37.30 30.44 26.47
C SER A 8 35.89 29.87 26.32
N MET A 9 34.91 30.70 25.97
CA MET A 9 34.60 30.98 24.57
C MET A 9 33.47 32.03 24.47
N GLU A 10 33.45 32.70 23.34
CA GLU A 10 32.77 33.95 23.06
C GLU A 10 31.25 33.82 22.86
N SER A 11 30.57 34.92 23.16
CA SER A 11 29.17 35.22 22.85
C SER A 11 29.03 35.70 21.41
N ASP A 12 27.82 35.52 20.88
CA ASP A 12 27.21 36.12 19.70
C ASP A 12 27.33 35.41 18.35
N GLY A 13 26.16 34.94 17.90
CA GLY A 13 25.93 34.36 16.59
C GLY A 13 24.52 33.77 16.44
N HIS A 14 23.47 34.54 16.77
CA HIS A 14 22.10 34.16 16.40
C HIS A 14 21.93 34.23 14.87
N HIS A 15 22.19 33.11 14.19
CA HIS A 15 21.78 32.93 12.80
C HIS A 15 20.33 32.44 12.77
N ASN A 16 19.42 33.42 12.71
CA ASN A 16 18.01 33.19 12.45
C ASN A 16 17.84 32.81 10.96
N TYR A 17 17.83 31.50 10.65
CA TYR A 17 17.37 31.04 9.36
C TYR A 17 15.84 31.05 9.35
N ALA A 18 15.29 32.16 8.88
CA ALA A 18 13.94 32.24 8.37
C ALA A 18 13.84 31.29 7.15
N GLY A 19 13.48 30.03 7.41
CA GLY A 19 13.11 29.05 6.41
C GLY A 19 11.60 29.08 6.22
N ALA A 20 11.19 29.54 5.04
CA ALA A 20 9.82 29.72 4.62
C ALA A 20 8.93 28.51 4.94
N ASP A 21 7.93 28.74 5.80
CA ASP A 21 6.71 27.95 5.89
C ASP A 21 5.99 28.04 4.54
N SER A 22 6.41 27.17 3.61
CA SER A 22 5.75 26.99 2.32
C SER A 22 4.62 26.00 2.53
N GLY A 23 3.51 26.49 3.06
CA GLY A 23 2.17 25.93 2.95
C GLY A 23 2.10 24.40 2.86
N ASP A 24 2.49 23.70 3.92
CA ASP A 24 1.97 22.35 4.14
C ASP A 24 0.53 22.53 4.58
N GLY A 25 -0.38 22.54 3.60
CA GLY A 25 -1.79 22.30 3.84
C GLY A 25 -1.90 20.90 4.41
N GLY A 26 -1.70 20.80 5.73
CA GLY A 26 -1.58 19.55 6.47
C GLY A 26 -2.74 18.65 6.13
N VAL A 27 -2.49 17.74 5.20
CA VAL A 27 -3.31 16.54 5.03
C VAL A 27 -3.25 15.89 6.38
N LYS A 28 -4.38 15.90 7.11
CA LYS A 28 -4.42 15.40 8.48
C LYS A 28 -3.83 14.00 8.44
N GLU A 29 -2.96 13.66 9.37
CA GLU A 29 -2.31 12.34 9.41
C GLU A 29 -3.32 11.19 9.26
N GLN A 30 -4.53 11.38 9.82
CA GLN A 30 -5.66 10.48 9.67
C GLN A 30 -6.11 10.23 8.22
N ASP A 31 -5.99 11.19 7.31
CA ASP A 31 -6.35 11.04 5.90
C ASP A 31 -5.39 10.08 5.17
N ARG A 32 -4.20 9.83 5.73
CA ARG A 32 -3.20 8.89 5.18
C ARG A 32 -3.33 7.48 5.75
N LEU A 33 -4.14 7.30 6.80
CA LEU A 33 -4.32 6.02 7.47
C LEU A 33 -5.49 5.24 6.85
N LEU A 34 -5.32 3.92 6.71
CA LEU A 34 -6.43 3.05 6.33
C LEU A 34 -7.46 2.98 7.47
N PRO A 35 -8.76 2.79 7.20
CA PRO A 35 -9.76 2.65 8.26
C PRO A 35 -9.41 1.53 9.24
N ILE A 36 -9.31 1.88 10.54
CA ILE A 36 -8.89 0.96 11.62
C ILE A 36 -9.74 -0.34 11.67
N ALA A 37 -11.02 -0.24 11.30
CA ALA A 37 -11.94 -1.38 11.25
C ALA A 37 -11.54 -2.40 10.17
N ASN A 38 -11.04 -1.93 9.02
CA ASN A 38 -10.59 -2.80 7.94
C ASN A 38 -9.28 -3.51 8.31
N VAL A 39 -8.32 -2.77 8.90
CA VAL A 39 -7.07 -3.34 9.44
C VAL A 39 -7.39 -4.43 10.46
N GLY A 40 -8.23 -4.12 11.45
CA GLY A 40 -8.62 -5.08 12.49
C GLY A 40 -9.34 -6.33 11.95
N ARG A 41 -10.14 -6.19 10.88
CA ARG A 41 -10.80 -7.33 10.23
C ARG A 41 -9.79 -8.26 9.56
N ILE A 42 -8.81 -7.72 8.84
CA ILE A 42 -7.78 -8.51 8.16
C ILE A 42 -6.88 -9.21 9.17
N MET A 43 -6.39 -8.50 10.20
CA MET A 43 -5.58 -9.10 11.27
C MET A 43 -6.27 -10.31 11.91
N LYS A 44 -7.61 -10.26 12.05
CA LYS A 44 -8.41 -11.31 12.66
C LYS A 44 -8.53 -12.58 11.80
N GLN A 45 -8.36 -12.49 10.47
CA GLN A 45 -8.53 -13.62 9.54
C GLN A 45 -7.52 -14.75 9.78
N ILE A 46 -6.33 -14.42 10.29
CA ILE A 46 -5.27 -15.40 10.57
C ILE A 46 -5.26 -15.88 12.02
N MET A 47 -6.22 -15.42 12.84
CA MET A 47 -6.28 -15.68 14.28
C MET A 47 -7.45 -16.63 14.60
N PRO A 48 -7.38 -17.38 15.71
CA PRO A 48 -8.53 -18.15 16.21
C PRO A 48 -9.77 -17.28 16.43
N GLN A 49 -10.96 -17.88 16.29
CA GLN A 49 -12.24 -17.16 16.31
C GLN A 49 -12.45 -16.36 17.60
N ASN A 50 -12.02 -16.87 18.74
CA ASN A 50 -12.14 -16.25 20.07
C ASN A 50 -10.99 -15.28 20.44
N ALA A 51 -9.93 -15.17 19.63
CA ALA A 51 -8.81 -14.29 19.93
C ALA A 51 -9.23 -12.80 20.01
N LYS A 52 -8.60 -12.01 20.87
CA LYS A 52 -8.83 -10.56 20.93
C LYS A 52 -7.58 -9.83 20.44
N ILE A 53 -7.78 -8.70 19.77
CA ILE A 53 -6.71 -7.81 19.32
C ILE A 53 -6.89 -6.51 20.10
N SER A 54 -5.85 -6.06 20.80
CA SER A 54 -5.90 -4.83 21.58
C SER A 54 -6.08 -3.61 20.66
N LYS A 55 -6.41 -2.47 21.26
CA LYS A 55 -6.50 -1.21 20.53
C LYS A 55 -5.12 -0.81 20.00
N GLU A 56 -4.09 -0.84 20.85
CA GLU A 56 -2.73 -0.42 20.44
C GLU A 56 -2.22 -1.29 19.28
N ALA A 57 -2.44 -2.61 19.32
CA ALA A 57 -1.99 -3.48 18.25
C ALA A 57 -2.64 -3.15 16.88
N LYS A 58 -3.88 -2.67 16.87
CA LYS A 58 -4.53 -2.23 15.62
C LYS A 58 -3.95 -0.91 15.14
N GLU A 59 -3.68 0.02 16.05
CA GLU A 59 -3.10 1.35 15.73
C GLU A 59 -1.67 1.17 15.18
N THR A 60 -0.83 0.36 15.84
CA THR A 60 0.50 0.03 15.32
C THR A 60 0.45 -0.60 13.93
N MET A 61 -0.45 -1.57 13.71
CA MET A 61 -0.58 -2.18 12.38
C MET A 61 -1.13 -1.22 11.33
N GLN A 62 -1.95 -0.25 11.72
CA GLN A 62 -2.48 0.81 10.84
C GLN A 62 -1.35 1.74 10.39
N GLU A 63 -0.45 2.12 11.29
CA GLU A 63 0.76 2.88 10.95
C GLU A 63 1.68 2.07 10.05
N CYS A 64 2.00 0.82 10.42
CA CYS A 64 2.88 -0.05 9.65
C CYS A 64 2.39 -0.30 8.22
N VAL A 65 1.07 -0.46 8.01
CA VAL A 65 0.55 -0.71 6.65
C VAL A 65 0.59 0.56 5.79
N SER A 66 0.37 1.73 6.37
CA SER A 66 0.52 3.01 5.67
C SER A 66 1.98 3.28 5.29
N GLU A 67 2.92 2.96 6.19
CA GLU A 67 4.34 3.01 5.90
C GLU A 67 4.74 1.98 4.84
N PHE A 68 4.23 0.75 4.91
CA PHE A 68 4.49 -0.29 3.90
C PHE A 68 4.05 0.15 2.50
N ILE A 69 2.87 0.78 2.37
CA ILE A 69 2.41 1.32 1.09
C ILE A 69 3.41 2.37 0.59
N SER A 70 3.81 3.31 1.43
CA SER A 70 4.77 4.37 1.08
C SER A 70 6.14 3.80 0.71
N PHE A 71 6.61 2.78 1.42
CA PHE A 71 7.89 2.12 1.20
C PHE A 71 7.93 1.39 -0.15
N VAL A 72 6.95 0.53 -0.42
CA VAL A 72 6.89 -0.23 -1.68
C VAL A 72 6.66 0.70 -2.87
N THR A 73 5.77 1.69 -2.73
CA THR A 73 5.49 2.63 -3.82
C THR A 73 6.67 3.57 -4.07
N GLY A 74 7.43 3.94 -3.04
CA GLY A 74 8.68 4.68 -3.18
C GLY A 74 9.72 3.94 -4.02
N GLU A 75 9.98 2.67 -3.69
CA GLU A 75 10.94 1.84 -4.45
C GLU A 75 10.49 1.61 -5.90
N ALA A 76 9.19 1.36 -6.12
CA ALA A 76 8.63 1.23 -7.46
C ALA A 76 8.72 2.54 -8.27
N SER A 77 8.49 3.68 -7.61
CA SER A 77 8.62 5.01 -8.21
C SER A 77 10.06 5.29 -8.63
N ASP A 78 11.03 4.95 -7.79
CA ASP A 78 12.45 5.10 -8.11
C ASP A 78 12.86 4.30 -9.34
N LYS A 79 12.40 3.04 -9.46
CA LYS A 79 12.61 2.26 -10.69
C LYS A 79 11.96 2.92 -11.90
N CYS A 80 10.69 3.31 -11.80
CA CYS A 80 9.97 3.96 -12.87
C CYS A 80 10.71 5.19 -13.39
N HIS A 81 11.19 6.04 -12.49
CA HIS A 81 11.98 7.23 -12.83
C HIS A 81 13.34 6.91 -13.43
N LYS A 82 14.07 5.89 -12.92
CA LYS A 82 15.33 5.41 -13.50
C LYS A 82 15.15 4.94 -14.94
N GLU A 83 13.99 4.38 -15.28
CA GLU A 83 13.61 3.98 -16.64
C GLU A 83 13.01 5.14 -17.48
N LYS A 84 13.09 6.39 -17.00
CA LYS A 84 12.56 7.60 -17.66
C LYS A 84 11.05 7.56 -17.91
N ARG A 85 10.30 6.78 -17.13
CA ARG A 85 8.83 6.76 -17.15
C ARG A 85 8.28 7.70 -16.08
N LYS A 86 7.10 8.27 -16.36
CA LYS A 86 6.37 9.18 -15.43
C LYS A 86 5.21 8.49 -14.71
N THR A 87 4.89 7.26 -15.09
CA THR A 87 3.74 6.52 -14.58
C THR A 87 4.24 5.17 -14.08
N VAL A 88 4.02 4.93 -12.79
CA VAL A 88 4.28 3.66 -12.14
C VAL A 88 3.22 2.66 -12.59
N ASN A 89 3.67 1.49 -13.03
CA ASN A 89 2.81 0.41 -13.50
C ASN A 89 2.85 -0.79 -12.54
N GLY A 90 1.95 -1.75 -12.72
CA GLY A 90 1.91 -2.97 -11.88
C GLY A 90 3.19 -3.81 -11.90
N ASP A 91 3.94 -3.78 -13.01
CA ASP A 91 5.22 -4.49 -13.12
C ASP A 91 6.32 -3.85 -12.24
N ASP A 92 6.23 -2.55 -11.98
CA ASP A 92 7.14 -1.85 -11.05
C ASP A 92 6.90 -2.29 -9.61
N ILE A 93 5.64 -2.49 -9.23
CA ILE A 93 5.26 -3.01 -7.92
C ILE A 93 5.78 -4.44 -7.74
N CYS A 94 5.61 -5.30 -8.76
CA CYS A 94 6.12 -6.67 -8.71
C CYS A 94 7.65 -6.70 -8.54
N TRP A 95 8.36 -5.80 -9.23
CA TRP A 95 9.81 -5.68 -9.08
C TRP A 95 10.20 -5.14 -7.70
N ALA A 96 9.52 -4.11 -7.20
CA ALA A 96 9.81 -3.53 -5.90
C ALA A 96 9.64 -4.57 -4.78
N LEU A 97 8.57 -5.37 -4.81
CA LEU A 97 8.37 -6.46 -3.85
C LEU A 97 9.55 -7.45 -3.85
N ASN A 98 10.05 -7.83 -5.03
CA ASN A 98 11.22 -8.70 -5.14
C ASN A 98 12.49 -8.04 -4.59
N THR A 99 12.74 -6.78 -4.95
CA THR A 99 13.94 -6.03 -4.51
C THR A 99 13.97 -5.82 -3.00
N LEU A 100 12.80 -5.60 -2.39
CA LEU A 100 12.64 -5.37 -0.96
C LEU A 100 12.62 -6.67 -0.13
N GLY A 101 12.75 -7.85 -0.76
CA GLY A 101 12.78 -9.15 -0.09
C GLY A 101 11.40 -9.73 0.26
N PHE A 102 10.34 -9.26 -0.40
CA PHE A 102 8.99 -9.79 -0.31
C PHE A 102 8.70 -10.79 -1.45
N ASP A 103 9.69 -11.64 -1.79
CA ASP A 103 9.65 -12.53 -2.95
C ASP A 103 8.44 -13.48 -2.95
N ASP A 104 8.00 -13.93 -1.77
CA ASP A 104 6.82 -14.80 -1.59
C ASP A 104 5.51 -14.16 -2.09
N TYR A 105 5.47 -12.83 -2.23
CA TYR A 105 4.31 -12.08 -2.74
C TYR A 105 4.36 -11.80 -4.24
N VAL A 106 5.51 -11.99 -4.89
CA VAL A 106 5.72 -11.63 -6.31
C VAL A 106 4.82 -12.45 -7.24
N GLU A 107 4.83 -13.78 -7.10
CA GLU A 107 4.03 -14.66 -7.96
C GLU A 107 2.52 -14.50 -7.75
N PRO A 108 2.00 -14.42 -6.51
CA PRO A 108 0.60 -14.02 -6.30
C PRO A 108 0.25 -12.67 -6.94
N MET A 109 1.13 -11.67 -6.83
CA MET A 109 0.89 -10.34 -7.39
C MET A 109 0.85 -10.34 -8.92
N LYS A 110 1.77 -11.05 -9.59
CA LYS A 110 1.74 -11.21 -11.05
C LYS A 110 0.45 -11.87 -11.54
N ARG A 111 0.00 -12.93 -10.85
CA ARG A 111 -1.28 -13.60 -11.18
C ARG A 111 -2.47 -12.66 -11.01
N TYR A 112 -2.47 -11.83 -9.97
CA TYR A 112 -3.49 -10.80 -9.79
C TYR A 112 -3.46 -9.77 -10.93
N LEU A 113 -2.28 -9.25 -11.28
CA LEU A 113 -2.09 -8.27 -12.34
C LEU A 113 -2.54 -8.78 -13.72
N GLN A 114 -2.26 -10.05 -14.02
CA GLN A 114 -2.73 -10.69 -15.25
C GLN A 114 -4.27 -10.71 -15.31
N LYS A 115 -4.93 -11.21 -14.26
CA LYS A 115 -6.40 -11.26 -14.20
C LYS A 115 -7.03 -9.87 -14.27
N TYR A 116 -6.41 -8.87 -13.66
CA TYR A 116 -6.85 -7.48 -13.74
C TYR A 116 -6.82 -6.96 -15.19
N ARG A 117 -5.74 -7.24 -15.93
CA ARG A 117 -5.59 -6.86 -17.35
C ARG A 117 -6.59 -7.55 -18.25
N GLU A 118 -6.88 -8.83 -18.02
CA GLU A 118 -7.92 -9.58 -18.76
C GLU A 118 -9.30 -8.93 -18.56
N MET A 119 -9.66 -8.62 -17.31
CA MET A 119 -10.95 -8.00 -16.98
C MET A 119 -11.10 -6.57 -17.53
N GLU A 120 -10.06 -5.74 -17.44
CA GLU A 120 -10.07 -4.39 -18.04
C GLU A 120 -10.14 -4.46 -19.57
N GLY A 121 -9.45 -5.43 -20.18
CA GLY A 121 -9.52 -5.70 -21.62
C GLY A 121 -10.92 -6.07 -22.09
N ASP A 122 -11.62 -6.92 -21.34
CA ASP A 122 -13.02 -7.30 -21.62
C ASP A 122 -13.99 -6.13 -21.46
N ARG A 123 -13.77 -5.26 -20.46
CA ARG A 123 -14.57 -4.03 -20.28
C ARG A 123 -14.37 -3.03 -21.42
N ALA A 124 -13.15 -2.93 -21.96
CA ALA A 124 -12.85 -2.10 -23.12
C ALA A 124 -13.41 -2.68 -24.42
N ALA A 125 -13.47 -4.02 -24.55
CA ALA A 125 -14.01 -4.71 -25.73
C ALA A 125 -15.55 -4.79 -25.78
N GLY A 126 -16.24 -4.71 -24.64
CA GLY A 126 -17.70 -4.79 -24.52
C GLY A 126 -18.50 -3.53 -24.93
N GLY A 127 -17.83 -2.43 -25.28
CA GLY A 127 -18.47 -1.14 -25.61
C GLY A 127 -19.07 -1.01 -27.02
N GLY A 128 -19.15 -2.09 -27.80
CA GLY A 128 -19.43 -2.04 -29.24
C GLY A 128 -20.43 -3.06 -29.77
N HIS A 129 -21.59 -3.25 -29.14
CA HIS A 129 -22.74 -3.90 -29.80
C HIS A 129 -24.04 -3.13 -29.56
N SER A 130 -24.24 -2.12 -30.40
CA SER A 130 -25.52 -1.45 -30.61
C SER A 130 -26.40 -2.31 -31.51
N THR A 131 -27.32 -3.10 -30.94
CA THR A 131 -28.51 -3.55 -31.65
C THR A 131 -29.76 -3.18 -30.87
N LYS A 132 -30.45 -2.14 -31.35
CA LYS A 132 -31.81 -1.74 -30.96
C LYS A 132 -32.79 -2.92 -31.11
N ALA A 133 -33.65 -3.14 -30.12
CA ALA A 133 -35.11 -3.18 -30.28
C ALA A 133 -35.86 -3.27 -28.92
N SER A 134 -36.58 -2.18 -28.60
CA SER A 134 -37.91 -2.06 -27.94
C SER A 134 -38.30 -2.80 -26.63
N SER A 135 -38.43 -1.99 -25.56
CA SER A 135 -39.54 -1.81 -24.59
C SER A 135 -40.12 -2.99 -23.77
N SER A 136 -39.94 -2.98 -22.44
CA SER A 136 -40.97 -2.57 -21.45
C SER A 136 -40.53 -2.84 -19.99
N SER A 137 -40.78 -1.84 -19.13
CA SER A 137 -41.03 -1.82 -17.66
C SER A 137 -40.35 -2.78 -16.66
N ASP A 138 -39.83 -2.14 -15.59
CA ASP A 138 -39.75 -2.58 -14.18
C ASP A 138 -38.78 -3.70 -13.77
N ALA A 139 -37.60 -3.32 -13.26
CA ALA A 139 -36.88 -4.08 -12.23
C ALA A 139 -35.77 -3.24 -11.56
N ARG A 140 -36.09 -2.75 -10.35
CA ARG A 140 -35.25 -2.65 -9.14
C ARG A 140 -33.73 -2.53 -9.34
N ASP A 141 -33.25 -1.33 -8.99
CA ASP A 141 -31.85 -1.02 -8.67
C ASP A 141 -31.31 -2.00 -7.61
N GLN A 142 -30.45 -2.91 -8.06
CA GLN A 142 -29.66 -3.79 -7.21
C GLN A 142 -28.21 -3.32 -7.33
N PRO A 143 -27.54 -2.91 -6.24
CA PRO A 143 -26.14 -2.53 -6.33
C PRO A 143 -25.35 -3.78 -6.72
N SER A 144 -24.68 -3.69 -7.87
CA SER A 144 -23.72 -4.67 -8.38
C SER A 144 -22.79 -5.05 -7.23
N ALA A 145 -22.94 -6.30 -6.78
CA ALA A 145 -22.11 -6.87 -5.73
C ALA A 145 -20.65 -6.67 -6.12
N GLY A 146 -19.92 -5.90 -5.31
CA GLY A 146 -18.48 -5.79 -5.42
C GLY A 146 -17.90 -7.19 -5.59
N ALA A 147 -17.13 -7.36 -6.67
CA ALA A 147 -16.55 -8.62 -7.05
C ALA A 147 -16.01 -9.33 -5.79
N HIS A 148 -16.60 -10.49 -5.51
CA HIS A 148 -16.21 -11.37 -4.42
C HIS A 148 -14.84 -11.97 -4.79
N PHE A 149 -13.80 -11.16 -4.62
CA PHE A 149 -12.41 -11.56 -4.74
C PHE A 149 -12.02 -12.31 -3.46
N MET A 150 -12.43 -13.56 -3.35
CA MET A 150 -11.82 -14.45 -2.38
C MET A 150 -10.46 -14.84 -2.96
N PHE A 151 -9.41 -14.22 -2.41
CA PHE A 151 -8.11 -14.88 -2.31
C PHE A 151 -8.39 -16.27 -1.74
N ASP A 152 -8.23 -17.32 -2.55
CA ASP A 152 -8.51 -18.68 -2.13
C ASP A 152 -7.50 -19.07 -1.04
N PRO A 153 -7.92 -19.24 0.22
CA PRO A 153 -7.01 -19.61 1.30
C PRO A 153 -6.32 -20.95 1.04
N SER A 154 -6.84 -21.81 0.15
CA SER A 154 -6.21 -23.09 -0.20
C SER A 154 -4.88 -22.92 -0.92
N GLU A 155 -4.64 -21.79 -1.60
CA GLU A 155 -3.37 -21.50 -2.27
C GLU A 155 -2.23 -21.13 -1.31
N ARG A 156 -2.51 -20.91 -0.02
CA ARG A 156 -1.51 -20.59 1.01
C ARG A 156 -0.58 -21.76 1.38
N SER A 157 -0.88 -22.98 0.92
CA SER A 157 -0.28 -24.22 1.44
C SER A 157 0.68 -24.93 0.47
N LYS A 158 1.72 -24.25 -0.01
CA LYS A 158 2.93 -24.96 -0.45
C LYS A 158 4.13 -24.43 0.33
N PRO A 159 4.63 -25.17 1.35
CA PRO A 159 5.89 -24.83 1.96
C PRO A 159 6.98 -24.88 0.88
N SER A 160 7.71 -23.77 0.72
CA SER A 160 8.92 -23.73 -0.10
C SER A 160 9.88 -24.80 0.43
N ALA A 161 10.18 -25.79 -0.40
CA ALA A 161 11.09 -26.87 -0.03
C ALA A 161 12.46 -26.28 0.33
N SER A 162 12.92 -26.66 1.52
CA SER A 162 14.16 -26.27 2.17
C SER A 162 15.33 -26.00 1.22
N ARG A 163 15.93 -24.80 1.32
CA ARG A 163 17.37 -24.67 1.14
C ARG A 163 18.02 -25.24 2.40
N GLY A 164 18.51 -26.48 2.30
CA GLY A 164 19.42 -27.03 3.29
C GLY A 164 20.70 -26.21 3.34
N PHE A 165 21.19 -25.96 4.55
CA PHE A 165 22.60 -25.70 4.79
C PHE A 165 23.36 -27.03 4.83
#